data_AF-A0A7Z0ECU7-F1
#
_entry.id   AF-A0A7Z0ECU7-F1
#
_cell.length_a   1.000
_cell.length_b   1.000
_cell.length_c   1.000
_cell.angle_alpha   90.00
_cell.angle_beta   90.00
_cell.angle_gamma   90.00
#
_symmetry.space_group_name_H-M   'P 1'
#
loop_
_entity.id
_entity.type
_entity.pdbx_description
1 polymer ?
#
loop_
_entity_poly.entity_id
_entity_poly.type
_entity_poly.pdbx_seq_one_letter_code
_entity_poly.pdbx_strand_id
1 'polypeptide(L)'
;MSKFMRDAQAAWVAFAVALLGVIASVLLLLMFAVELPFNGPYGYGAGYEVLTAGASVLSAVLVLYLSRMARPGPSARVLAPALAILLIVEAAFALLLVLHLVAVEVSVAATLTVLVLEGIWLIWLNRRLGRLGAFSPFLSTFGWLIGACLTIGVPISVLGLLLPPLEILQLLVLGFGVFLAGGAWLVFSLWWLMVGVRLLRGPRNGQSGDASADEANESDSATTTHLRGRRRASIAAPADRPYSCA
;
A
#
# COMPACT_ATOMS: atom_id res chain seq x y z
N MET A 1 -24.56 -0.09 -9.23
CA MET A 1 -23.24 0.38 -9.71
C MET A 1 -22.30 -0.80 -9.79
N SER A 2 -21.79 -1.14 -10.99
CA SER A 2 -21.00 -2.36 -11.20
C SER A 2 -19.65 -2.29 -10.48
N LYS A 3 -19.09 -3.44 -10.08
CA LYS A 3 -17.77 -3.53 -9.41
C LYS A 3 -16.68 -2.81 -10.22
N PHE A 4 -16.74 -2.95 -11.54
CA PHE A 4 -15.85 -2.29 -12.50
C PHE A 4 -15.85 -0.75 -12.38
N MET A 5 -17.02 -0.11 -12.25
CA MET A 5 -17.10 1.36 -12.08
C MET A 5 -16.41 1.83 -10.80
N ARG A 6 -16.50 1.04 -9.71
CA ARG A 6 -15.81 1.36 -8.45
C ARG A 6 -14.30 1.18 -8.55
N ASP A 7 -13.83 0.13 -9.22
CA ASP A 7 -12.41 -0.09 -9.48
C ASP A 7 -11.80 1.03 -10.33
N ALA A 8 -12.53 1.49 -11.36
CA ALA A 8 -12.11 2.61 -12.20
C ALA A 8 -12.06 3.94 -11.44
N GLN A 9 -13.08 4.23 -10.61
CA GLN A 9 -13.08 5.42 -9.75
C GLN A 9 -11.91 5.39 -8.76
N ALA A 10 -11.69 4.26 -8.09
CA ALA A 10 -10.57 4.10 -7.17
C ALA A 10 -9.21 4.26 -7.86
N ALA A 11 -9.09 3.80 -9.12
CA ALA A 11 -7.88 4.02 -9.89
C ALA A 11 -7.61 5.51 -10.18
N TRP A 12 -8.64 6.27 -10.59
CA TRP A 12 -8.52 7.71 -10.79
C TRP A 12 -8.15 8.46 -9.53
N VAL A 13 -8.74 8.06 -8.39
CA VAL A 13 -8.35 8.62 -7.08
C VAL A 13 -6.90 8.29 -6.77
N ALA A 14 -6.42 7.07 -7.04
CA ALA A 14 -5.01 6.71 -6.85
C ALA A 14 -4.06 7.54 -7.74
N PHE A 15 -4.43 7.81 -8.99
CA PHE A 15 -3.65 8.71 -9.84
C PHE A 15 -3.66 10.15 -9.35
N ALA A 16 -4.79 10.65 -8.86
CA ALA A 16 -4.88 11.97 -8.27
C ALA A 16 -3.98 12.09 -7.03
N VAL A 17 -4.01 11.11 -6.13
CA VAL A 17 -3.11 11.05 -4.96
C VAL A 17 -1.65 11.04 -5.40
N ALA A 18 -1.29 10.20 -6.38
CA ALA A 18 0.08 10.15 -6.89
C ALA A 18 0.52 11.50 -7.49
N LEU A 19 -0.34 12.15 -8.27
CA LEU A 19 -0.04 13.45 -8.87
C LEU A 19 0.13 14.54 -7.81
N LEU A 20 -0.80 14.64 -6.87
CA LEU A 20 -0.72 15.59 -5.76
C LEU A 20 0.55 15.35 -4.93
N GLY A 21 0.88 14.08 -4.63
CA GLY A 21 2.08 13.71 -3.89
C GLY A 21 3.38 14.11 -4.61
N VAL A 22 3.45 13.93 -5.94
CA VAL A 22 4.62 14.37 -6.74
C VAL A 22 4.73 15.89 -6.71
N ILE A 23 3.64 16.62 -6.97
CA ILE A 23 3.68 18.10 -6.97
C ILE A 23 4.04 18.60 -5.57
N ALA A 24 3.45 18.05 -4.51
CA ALA A 24 3.77 18.37 -3.13
C ALA A 24 5.26 18.12 -2.84
N SER A 25 5.82 16.99 -3.26
CA SER A 25 7.25 16.70 -3.11
C SER A 25 8.14 17.74 -3.77
N VAL A 26 7.77 18.19 -4.98
CA VAL A 26 8.49 19.26 -5.67
C VAL A 26 8.40 20.59 -4.91
N LEU A 27 7.21 20.96 -4.42
CA LEU A 27 7.03 22.17 -3.63
C LEU A 27 7.83 22.13 -2.32
N LEU A 28 7.86 20.98 -1.65
CA LEU A 28 8.67 20.79 -0.44
C LEU A 28 10.15 21.01 -0.74
N LEU A 29 10.66 20.42 -1.83
CA LEU A 29 12.05 20.62 -2.25
C LEU A 29 12.34 22.08 -2.61
N LEU A 30 11.41 22.76 -3.29
CA LEU A 30 11.54 24.18 -3.62
C LEU A 30 11.52 25.06 -2.36
N MET A 31 10.67 24.75 -1.39
CA MET A 31 10.65 25.43 -0.08
C MET A 31 12.03 25.33 0.59
N PHE A 32 12.60 24.11 0.67
CA PHE A 32 13.93 23.90 1.27
C PHE A 32 15.07 24.56 0.48
N ALA A 33 14.99 24.60 -0.85
CA ALA A 33 16.04 25.17 -1.69
C ALA A 33 15.98 26.70 -1.82
N VAL A 34 14.78 27.28 -1.81
CA VAL A 34 14.54 28.69 -2.18
C VAL A 34 14.03 29.53 -1.02
N GLU A 35 13.21 28.99 -0.12
CA GLU A 35 12.57 29.80 0.93
C GLU A 35 13.29 29.68 2.28
N LEU A 36 13.64 28.45 2.67
CA LEU A 36 14.29 28.18 3.96
C LEU A 36 15.62 28.95 4.15
N PRO A 37 16.55 29.03 3.17
CA PRO A 37 17.83 29.70 3.37
C PRO A 37 17.71 31.22 3.54
N PHE A 38 16.63 31.80 3.02
CA PHE A 38 16.39 33.25 3.02
C PHE A 38 15.32 33.67 4.02
N ASN A 39 14.82 32.73 4.84
CA ASN A 39 13.71 32.96 5.76
C ASN A 39 12.52 33.67 5.07
N GLY A 40 12.19 33.20 3.87
CA GLY A 40 11.21 33.82 2.98
C GLY A 40 9.76 33.62 3.44
N PRO A 41 8.76 34.07 2.66
CA PRO A 41 7.35 34.06 3.05
C PRO A 41 6.68 32.67 3.08
N TYR A 42 7.44 31.58 2.94
CA TYR A 42 6.99 30.18 2.97
C TYR A 42 5.79 29.85 2.04
N GLY A 43 5.75 30.45 0.85
CA GLY A 43 4.68 30.26 -0.12
C GLY A 43 4.66 28.86 -0.74
N TYR A 44 5.84 28.29 -1.04
CA TYR A 44 5.93 26.89 -1.47
C TYR A 44 5.57 25.94 -0.33
N GLY A 45 5.91 26.30 0.92
CA GLY A 45 5.47 25.57 2.11
C GLY A 45 3.94 25.53 2.24
N ALA A 46 3.27 26.66 2.11
CA ALA A 46 1.80 26.71 2.13
C ALA A 46 1.17 25.90 0.97
N GLY A 47 1.76 25.97 -0.22
CA GLY A 47 1.32 25.17 -1.36
C GLY A 47 1.49 23.66 -1.12
N TYR A 48 2.61 23.26 -0.51
CA TYR A 48 2.84 21.88 -0.08
C TYR A 48 1.72 21.40 0.85
N GLU A 49 1.42 22.16 1.91
CA GLU A 49 0.39 21.80 2.90
C GLU A 49 -1.01 21.66 2.30
N VAL A 50 -1.38 22.51 1.34
CA VAL A 50 -2.69 22.40 0.66
C VAL A 50 -2.77 21.12 -0.19
N LEU A 51 -1.69 20.79 -0.91
CA LEU A 51 -1.66 19.58 -1.75
C LEU A 51 -1.61 18.31 -0.90
N THR A 52 -0.86 18.30 0.19
CA THR A 52 -0.84 17.17 1.14
C THR A 52 -2.18 16.99 1.80
N ALA A 53 -2.86 18.06 2.24
CA ALA A 53 -4.22 17.97 2.76
C ALA A 53 -5.19 17.32 1.77
N GLY A 54 -5.14 17.75 0.50
CA GLY A 54 -5.93 17.14 -0.57
C GLY A 54 -5.58 15.66 -0.79
N ALA A 55 -4.29 15.33 -0.81
CA ALA A 55 -3.82 13.96 -0.94
C ALA A 55 -4.27 13.08 0.25
N SER A 56 -4.18 13.55 1.50
CA SER A 56 -4.58 12.81 2.69
C SER A 56 -6.08 12.49 2.69
N VAL A 57 -6.93 13.43 2.27
CA VAL A 57 -8.38 13.17 2.12
C VAL A 57 -8.66 12.08 1.09
N LEU A 58 -8.01 12.13 -0.07
CA LEU A 58 -8.16 11.11 -1.11
C LEU A 58 -7.57 9.76 -0.68
N SER A 59 -6.43 9.76 0.01
CA SER A 59 -5.80 8.58 0.60
C SER A 59 -6.73 7.92 1.62
N ALA A 60 -7.46 8.67 2.44
CA ALA A 60 -8.42 8.10 3.39
C ALA A 60 -9.49 7.25 2.68
N VAL A 61 -9.99 7.71 1.53
CA VAL A 61 -10.94 6.96 0.70
C VAL A 61 -10.30 5.67 0.16
N LEU A 62 -9.07 5.76 -0.35
CA LEU A 62 -8.34 4.60 -0.88
C LEU A 62 -7.98 3.58 0.20
N VAL A 63 -7.60 4.03 1.39
CA VAL A 63 -7.30 3.20 2.56
C VAL A 63 -8.51 2.33 2.89
N LEU A 64 -9.70 2.92 2.97
CA LEU A 64 -10.93 2.18 3.22
C LEU A 64 -11.27 1.22 2.07
N TYR A 65 -11.09 1.66 0.82
CA TYR A 65 -11.35 0.84 -0.37
C TYR A 65 -10.47 -0.41 -0.42
N LEU A 66 -9.15 -0.23 -0.35
CA LEU A 66 -8.16 -1.31 -0.44
C LEU A 66 -8.25 -2.24 0.78
N SER A 67 -8.52 -1.71 1.96
CA SER A 67 -8.67 -2.53 3.17
C SER A 67 -9.91 -3.42 3.12
N ARG A 68 -11.01 -2.96 2.48
CA ARG A 68 -12.18 -3.80 2.20
C ARG A 68 -11.85 -4.90 1.20
N MET A 69 -11.04 -4.59 0.18
CA MET A 69 -10.60 -5.57 -0.82
C MET A 69 -9.75 -6.69 -0.20
N ALA A 70 -8.96 -6.39 0.83
CA ALA A 70 -8.09 -7.35 1.52
C ALA A 70 -8.82 -8.39 2.41
N ARG A 71 -10.16 -8.42 2.37
CA ARG A 71 -11.09 -9.17 3.25
C ARG A 71 -10.99 -8.76 4.72
N PRO A 72 -12.12 -8.42 5.38
CA PRO A 72 -12.09 -7.88 6.74
C PRO A 72 -11.71 -8.95 7.77
N GLY A 73 -10.48 -8.89 8.28
CA GLY A 73 -10.09 -9.51 9.55
C GLY A 73 -10.29 -8.54 10.73
N PRO A 74 -10.19 -9.00 11.99
CA PRO A 74 -10.37 -8.14 13.17
C PRO A 74 -9.42 -6.93 13.16
N SER A 75 -8.16 -7.11 12.74
CA SER A 75 -7.19 -6.02 12.60
C SER A 75 -7.60 -4.96 11.56
N ALA A 76 -8.25 -5.37 10.47
CA ALA A 76 -8.71 -4.48 9.40
C ALA A 76 -9.87 -3.57 9.85
N ARG A 77 -10.69 -4.06 10.79
CA ARG A 77 -11.85 -3.33 11.32
C ARG A 77 -11.47 -2.15 12.20
N VAL A 78 -10.24 -2.11 12.71
CA VAL A 78 -9.76 -1.03 13.57
C VAL A 78 -8.72 -0.19 12.83
N LEU A 79 -7.72 -0.83 12.21
CA LEU A 79 -6.58 -0.13 11.60
C LEU A 79 -7.00 0.79 10.44
N ALA A 80 -7.81 0.29 9.51
CA ALA A 80 -8.22 1.06 8.34
C ALA A 80 -9.08 2.29 8.68
N PRO A 81 -10.14 2.20 9.51
CA PRO A 81 -10.89 3.39 9.89
C PRO A 81 -10.09 4.34 10.78
N ALA A 82 -9.26 3.82 11.69
CA ALA A 82 -8.39 4.68 12.49
C ALA A 82 -7.44 5.50 11.61
N LEU A 83 -6.78 4.85 10.64
CA LEU A 83 -5.90 5.54 9.69
C LEU A 83 -6.67 6.54 8.82
N ALA A 84 -7.85 6.16 8.31
CA ALA A 84 -8.67 7.08 7.52
C ALA A 84 -9.07 8.32 8.32
N ILE A 85 -9.46 8.16 9.59
CA ILE A 85 -9.76 9.29 10.47
C ILE A 85 -8.52 10.15 10.69
N LEU A 86 -7.37 9.53 10.97
CA LEU A 86 -6.11 10.25 11.18
C LEU A 86 -5.69 11.05 9.94
N LEU A 87 -5.87 10.51 8.74
CA LEU A 87 -5.61 11.23 7.47
C LEU A 87 -6.51 12.45 7.29
N ILE A 88 -7.78 12.36 7.68
CA ILE A 88 -8.71 13.52 7.65
C ILE A 88 -8.30 14.57 8.69
N VAL A 89 -7.91 14.11 9.88
CA VAL A 89 -7.43 14.98 10.96
C VAL A 89 -6.13 15.68 10.53
N GLU A 90 -5.19 14.96 9.93
CA GLU A 90 -3.97 15.52 9.35
C GLU A 90 -4.26 16.57 8.30
N ALA A 91 -5.17 16.31 7.36
CA ALA A 91 -5.57 17.29 6.36
C ALA A 91 -6.13 18.56 7.00
N ALA A 92 -6.91 18.43 8.09
CA ALA A 92 -7.38 19.58 8.85
C ALA A 92 -6.22 20.33 9.53
N PHE A 93 -5.25 19.63 10.13
CA PHE A 93 -4.06 20.25 10.74
C PHE A 93 -3.20 20.98 9.71
N ALA A 94 -2.98 20.41 8.54
CA ALA A 94 -2.26 21.04 7.43
C ALA A 94 -2.93 22.36 7.01
N LEU A 95 -4.26 22.37 6.84
CA LEU A 95 -5.01 23.59 6.51
C LEU A 95 -5.00 24.61 7.65
N LEU A 96 -5.14 24.16 8.90
CA LEU A 96 -5.03 25.03 10.07
C LEU A 96 -3.62 25.64 10.20
N LEU A 97 -2.58 24.90 9.81
CA LEU A 97 -1.20 25.39 9.78
C LEU A 97 -1.03 26.49 8.73
N VAL A 98 -1.59 26.33 7.52
CA VAL A 98 -1.59 27.38 6.49
C VAL A 98 -2.30 28.64 6.99
N LEU A 99 -3.37 28.49 7.77
CA LEU A 99 -4.08 29.59 8.42
C LEU A 99 -3.39 30.12 9.68
N HIS A 100 -2.22 29.57 10.06
CA HIS A 100 -1.46 29.92 11.26
C HIS A 100 -2.26 29.75 12.57
N LEU A 101 -3.23 28.83 12.59
CA LEU A 101 -4.09 28.55 13.73
C LEU A 101 -3.53 27.45 14.65
N VAL A 102 -2.53 26.70 14.19
CA VAL A 102 -1.85 25.64 14.95
C VAL A 102 -0.35 25.80 14.81
N ALA A 103 0.38 25.47 15.88
CA ALA A 103 1.84 25.50 15.90
C ALA A 103 2.43 24.39 15.00
N VAL A 104 3.57 24.67 14.38
CA VAL A 104 4.24 23.76 13.44
C VAL A 104 4.52 22.41 14.08
N GLU A 105 4.95 22.41 15.35
CA GLU A 105 5.32 21.20 16.10
C GLU A 105 4.14 20.23 16.26
N VAL A 106 2.94 20.77 16.43
CA VAL A 106 1.71 19.97 16.56
C VAL A 106 1.35 19.32 15.22
N SER A 107 1.47 20.07 14.12
CA SER A 107 1.24 19.53 12.77
C SER A 107 2.26 18.43 12.44
N VAL A 108 3.54 18.68 12.72
CA VAL A 108 4.62 17.70 12.51
C VAL A 108 4.36 16.43 13.32
N ALA A 109 4.00 16.55 14.60
CA ALA A 109 3.68 15.38 15.43
C ALA A 109 2.51 14.56 14.87
N ALA A 110 1.47 15.22 14.35
CA ALA A 110 0.35 14.57 13.69
C ALA A 110 0.80 13.81 12.44
N THR A 111 1.56 14.45 11.55
CA THR A 111 2.10 13.83 10.33
C THR A 111 3.01 12.63 10.64
N LEU A 112 3.91 12.74 11.62
CA LEU A 112 4.77 11.61 12.02
C LEU A 112 3.95 10.42 12.51
N THR A 113 2.87 10.67 13.25
CA THR A 113 1.95 9.62 13.72
C THR A 113 1.24 8.94 12.55
N VAL A 114 0.77 9.73 11.58
CA VAL A 114 0.13 9.23 10.36
C VAL A 114 1.11 8.38 9.56
N LEU A 115 2.34 8.85 9.32
CA LEU A 115 3.36 8.11 8.56
C LEU A 115 3.68 6.74 9.17
N VAL A 116 3.79 6.65 10.50
CA VAL A 116 4.00 5.37 11.18
C VAL A 116 2.80 4.44 10.97
N LEU A 117 1.59 4.96 11.13
CA LEU A 117 0.36 4.18 10.98
C LEU A 117 0.12 3.75 9.53
N GLU A 118 0.42 4.61 8.56
CA GLU A 118 0.45 4.29 7.13
C GLU A 118 1.47 3.18 6.85
N GLY A 119 2.66 3.23 7.44
CA GLY A 119 3.66 2.18 7.30
C GLY A 119 3.16 0.82 7.79
N ILE A 120 2.52 0.79 8.97
CA ILE A 120 1.90 -0.43 9.53
C ILE A 120 0.79 -0.94 8.61
N TRP A 121 -0.05 -0.03 8.11
CA TRP A 121 -1.12 -0.36 7.19
C TRP A 121 -0.60 -0.93 5.86
N LEU A 122 0.45 -0.34 5.27
CA LEU A 122 1.08 -0.82 4.05
C LEU A 122 1.64 -2.24 4.21
N ILE A 123 2.33 -2.49 5.32
CA ILE A 123 2.85 -3.83 5.64
C ILE A 123 1.69 -4.84 5.69
N TRP A 124 0.63 -4.52 6.41
CA TRP A 124 -0.54 -5.38 6.57
C TRP A 124 -1.26 -5.60 5.23
N LEU A 125 -1.54 -4.52 4.50
CA LEU A 125 -2.29 -4.52 3.25
C LEU A 125 -1.57 -5.34 2.19
N ASN A 126 -0.29 -5.05 1.95
CA ASN A 126 0.46 -5.70 0.88
C ASN A 126 0.66 -7.20 1.17
N ARG A 127 0.94 -7.59 2.43
CA ARG A 127 0.98 -9.01 2.82
C ARG A 127 -0.36 -9.73 2.61
N ARG A 128 -1.49 -9.04 2.75
CA ARG A 128 -2.83 -9.63 2.55
C ARG A 128 -3.18 -9.72 1.07
N LEU A 129 -3.07 -8.61 0.33
CA LEU A 129 -3.38 -8.57 -1.10
C LEU A 129 -2.41 -9.39 -1.95
N GLY A 130 -1.15 -9.52 -1.53
CA GLY A 130 -0.19 -10.44 -2.13
C GLY A 130 -0.61 -11.91 -1.95
N ARG A 131 -1.00 -12.32 -0.74
CA ARG A 131 -1.51 -13.68 -0.47
C ARG A 131 -2.80 -14.02 -1.20
N LEU A 132 -3.65 -13.02 -1.43
CA LEU A 132 -4.90 -13.18 -2.18
C LEU A 132 -4.68 -13.18 -3.71
N GLY A 133 -3.44 -13.00 -4.19
CA GLY A 133 -3.14 -12.85 -5.62
C GLY A 133 -3.70 -11.57 -6.24
N ALA A 134 -4.21 -10.65 -5.42
CA ALA A 134 -4.75 -9.38 -5.88
C ALA A 134 -3.63 -8.46 -6.36
N PHE A 135 -2.49 -8.44 -5.67
CA PHE A 135 -1.29 -7.70 -6.08
C PHE A 135 -0.25 -8.62 -6.67
N SER A 136 0.53 -8.12 -7.64
CA SER A 136 1.71 -8.84 -8.12
C SER A 136 2.75 -8.95 -7.01
N PRO A 137 3.64 -9.96 -7.04
CA PRO A 137 4.72 -10.09 -6.05
C PRO A 137 5.55 -8.81 -5.94
N PHE A 138 5.85 -8.18 -7.07
CA PHE A 138 6.60 -6.92 -7.11
C PHE A 138 5.86 -5.78 -6.39
N LEU A 139 4.58 -5.54 -6.70
CA LEU A 139 3.79 -4.48 -6.06
C LEU A 139 3.64 -4.72 -4.54
N SER A 140 3.41 -5.98 -4.15
CA SER A 140 3.30 -6.37 -2.75
C SER A 140 4.62 -6.15 -2.00
N THR A 141 5.75 -6.58 -2.54
CA THR A 141 7.07 -6.40 -1.90
C THR A 141 7.44 -4.93 -1.82
N PHE A 142 7.15 -4.17 -2.88
CA PHE A 142 7.44 -2.74 -2.94
C PHE A 142 6.66 -1.95 -1.88
N GLY A 143 5.35 -2.16 -1.77
CA GLY A 143 4.54 -1.53 -0.73
C GLY A 143 4.91 -1.98 0.68
N TRP A 144 5.30 -3.24 0.85
CA TRP A 144 5.80 -3.74 2.14
C TRP A 144 7.12 -3.06 2.56
N LEU A 145 8.05 -2.86 1.62
CA LEU A 145 9.32 -2.21 1.87
C LEU A 145 9.13 -0.74 2.25
N ILE A 146 8.29 -0.01 1.52
CA ILE A 146 7.92 1.38 1.86
C ILE A 146 7.37 1.43 3.29
N GLY A 147 6.42 0.53 3.62
CA GLY A 147 5.84 0.48 4.95
C GLY A 147 6.88 0.19 6.05
N ALA A 148 7.80 -0.75 5.81
CA ALA A 148 8.89 -1.04 6.73
C ALA A 148 9.82 0.16 6.94
N CYS A 149 10.19 0.85 5.87
CA CYS A 149 11.03 2.06 5.93
C CYS A 149 10.34 3.19 6.70
N LEU A 150 9.03 3.40 6.54
CA LEU A 150 8.29 4.42 7.30
C LEU A 150 8.20 4.05 8.79
N THR A 151 7.80 2.82 9.11
CA THR A 151 7.62 2.36 10.50
C THR A 151 8.93 2.34 11.28
N ILE A 152 10.08 2.14 10.62
CA ILE A 152 11.40 2.12 11.27
C ILE A 152 12.07 3.50 11.18
N GLY A 153 12.06 4.12 10.01
CA GLY A 153 12.76 5.37 9.74
C GLY A 153 12.20 6.56 10.54
N VAL A 154 10.88 6.64 10.72
CA VAL A 154 10.26 7.72 11.49
C VAL A 154 10.70 7.68 12.97
N PRO A 155 10.54 6.56 13.72
CA PRO A 155 11.04 6.48 15.10
C PRO A 155 12.55 6.72 15.23
N ILE A 156 13.36 6.25 14.28
CA ILE A 156 14.81 6.51 14.27
C ILE A 156 15.08 8.02 14.11
N SER A 157 14.34 8.70 13.24
CA SER A 157 14.47 10.15 13.05
C SER A 157 14.12 10.91 14.33
N VAL A 158 13.00 10.53 14.98
CA VAL A 158 12.59 11.11 16.27
C VAL A 158 13.64 10.86 17.35
N LEU A 159 14.18 9.65 17.44
CA LEU A 159 15.26 9.33 18.38
C LEU A 159 16.50 10.17 18.12
N GLY A 160 16.85 10.40 16.85
CA GLY A 160 17.93 11.30 16.45
C GLY A 160 17.70 12.74 16.93
N LEU A 161 16.46 13.24 16.91
CA LEU A 161 16.15 14.58 17.41
C LEU A 161 16.27 14.73 18.93
N LEU A 162 16.22 13.63 19.69
CA LEU A 162 16.39 13.63 21.15
C LEU A 162 17.86 13.63 21.59
N LEU A 163 18.79 13.38 20.67
CA LEU A 163 20.23 13.41 20.95
C LEU A 163 20.76 14.85 20.96
N PRO A 164 21.89 15.11 21.66
CA PRO A 164 22.48 16.45 21.71
C PRO A 164 22.80 17.00 20.31
N PRO A 165 22.56 18.31 20.08
CA PRO A 165 22.76 18.91 18.77
C PRO A 165 24.23 18.87 18.32
N LEU A 166 24.45 18.60 17.03
CA LEU A 166 25.76 18.59 16.34
C LEU A 166 26.73 17.47 16.75
N GLU A 167 26.26 16.47 17.51
CA GLU A 167 27.04 15.25 17.72
C GLU A 167 27.05 14.36 16.48
N ILE A 168 28.18 13.69 16.21
CA ILE A 168 28.31 12.71 15.11
C ILE A 168 27.22 11.65 15.21
N LEU A 169 26.92 11.19 16.44
CA LEU A 169 25.87 10.21 16.68
C LEU A 169 24.49 10.72 16.27
N GLN A 170 24.17 11.99 16.58
CA GLN A 170 22.93 12.63 16.16
C GLN A 170 22.81 12.64 14.63
N LEU A 171 23.85 13.09 13.94
CA LEU A 171 23.87 13.18 12.47
C LEU A 171 23.71 11.80 11.81
N LEU A 172 24.37 10.77 12.35
CA LEU A 172 24.25 9.41 11.82
C LEU A 172 22.84 8.83 12.05
N VAL A 173 22.30 8.95 13.26
CA VAL A 173 20.97 8.41 13.60
C VAL A 173 19.87 9.17 12.86
N LEU A 174 19.88 10.50 12.94
CA LEU A 174 18.91 11.36 12.26
C LEU A 174 19.02 11.21 10.75
N GLY A 175 20.23 11.28 10.19
CA GLY A 175 20.46 11.15 8.76
C GLY A 175 19.99 9.80 8.22
N PHE A 176 20.27 8.71 8.93
CA PHE A 176 19.78 7.39 8.54
C PHE A 176 18.25 7.27 8.62
N GLY A 177 17.64 7.79 9.70
CA GLY A 177 16.19 7.83 9.85
C GLY A 177 15.50 8.64 8.73
N VAL A 178 15.99 9.85 8.47
CA VAL A 178 15.49 10.74 7.42
C VAL A 178 15.68 10.13 6.04
N PHE A 179 16.82 9.48 5.78
CA PHE A 179 17.05 8.78 4.51
C PHE A 179 16.02 7.67 4.29
N LEU A 180 15.76 6.84 5.30
CA LEU A 180 14.77 5.77 5.20
C LEU A 180 13.34 6.32 5.03
N ALA A 181 12.91 7.20 5.93
CA ALA A 181 11.54 7.72 5.92
C ALA A 181 11.29 8.65 4.74
N GLY A 182 12.18 9.60 4.49
CA GLY A 182 12.11 10.53 3.36
C GLY A 182 12.23 9.83 2.01
N GLY A 183 13.13 8.86 1.88
CA GLY A 183 13.24 8.03 0.67
C GLY A 183 11.97 7.22 0.41
N ALA A 184 11.41 6.58 1.44
CA ALA A 184 10.14 5.86 1.33
C ALA A 184 8.97 6.78 0.97
N TRP A 185 8.91 7.97 1.56
CA TRP A 185 7.89 8.98 1.30
C TRP A 185 7.92 9.47 -0.16
N LEU A 186 9.10 9.77 -0.71
CA LEU A 186 9.23 10.17 -2.13
C LEU A 186 8.75 9.08 -3.08
N VAL A 187 9.07 7.83 -2.77
CA VAL A 187 8.73 6.68 -3.60
C VAL A 187 7.27 6.23 -3.39
N PHE A 188 6.60 6.72 -2.35
CA PHE A 188 5.21 6.39 -2.04
C PHE A 188 4.24 6.81 -3.16
N SER A 189 4.47 7.96 -3.79
CA SER A 189 3.69 8.42 -4.95
C SER A 189 3.75 7.44 -6.13
N LEU A 190 4.92 6.83 -6.36
CA LEU A 190 5.09 5.81 -7.40
C LEU A 190 4.28 4.54 -7.07
N TRP A 191 4.23 4.15 -5.80
CA TRP A 191 3.39 3.03 -5.36
C TRP A 191 1.90 3.28 -5.63
N TRP A 192 1.39 4.48 -5.36
CA TRP A 192 0.02 4.86 -5.69
C TRP A 192 -0.27 4.78 -7.19
N LEU A 193 0.67 5.23 -8.04
CA LEU A 193 0.55 5.11 -9.49
C LEU A 193 0.45 3.64 -9.92
N MET A 194 1.28 2.77 -9.35
CA MET A 194 1.22 1.33 -9.62
C MET A 194 -0.10 0.69 -9.16
N VAL A 195 -0.64 1.12 -8.02
CA VAL A 195 -1.97 0.70 -7.54
C VAL A 195 -3.05 1.14 -8.52
N GLY A 196 -3.02 2.39 -8.99
CA GLY A 196 -3.96 2.90 -10.00
C GLY A 196 -3.92 2.08 -11.30
N VAL A 197 -2.73 1.81 -11.83
CA VAL A 197 -2.55 0.94 -13.01
C VAL A 197 -3.10 -0.47 -12.75
N ARG A 198 -2.88 -1.01 -11.56
CA ARG A 198 -3.36 -2.34 -11.18
C ARG A 198 -4.89 -2.42 -11.12
N LEU A 199 -5.53 -1.39 -10.58
CA LEU A 199 -6.99 -1.27 -10.46
C LEU A 199 -7.66 -1.11 -11.83
N LEU A 200 -7.08 -0.31 -12.74
CA LEU A 200 -7.57 -0.18 -14.12
C LEU A 200 -7.51 -1.50 -14.91
N ARG A 201 -6.44 -2.28 -14.71
CA ARG A 201 -6.23 -3.52 -15.48
C ARG A 201 -7.17 -4.67 -15.09
N GLY A 202 -7.93 -4.55 -13.99
CA GLY A 202 -8.83 -5.60 -13.50
C GLY A 202 -8.12 -6.91 -13.12
N PRO A 203 -8.83 -7.94 -12.61
CA PRO A 203 -8.24 -9.26 -12.44
C PRO A 203 -7.68 -9.72 -13.78
N ARG A 204 -6.37 -10.04 -13.83
CA ARG A 204 -5.76 -10.61 -15.02
C ARG A 204 -6.52 -11.91 -15.29
N ASN A 205 -7.27 -11.98 -16.39
CA ASN A 205 -7.95 -13.19 -16.87
C ASN A 205 -6.90 -14.28 -17.09
N GLY A 206 -6.56 -15.00 -16.03
CA GLY A 206 -5.67 -16.17 -16.04
C GLY A 206 -6.45 -17.47 -16.13
N GLN A 207 -7.67 -17.43 -16.68
CA GLN A 207 -8.57 -18.59 -16.76
C GLN A 207 -9.33 -18.61 -18.10
N SER A 208 -8.73 -18.05 -19.13
CA SER A 208 -9.19 -18.17 -20.52
C SER A 208 -8.31 -19.11 -21.35
N GLY A 209 -7.27 -19.70 -20.73
CA GLY A 209 -6.33 -20.63 -21.38
C GLY A 209 -6.69 -22.11 -21.20
N ASP A 210 -7.50 -22.48 -20.20
CA ASP A 210 -7.82 -23.91 -19.96
C ASP A 210 -9.11 -24.35 -20.67
N ALA A 211 -10.00 -23.44 -21.05
CA ALA A 211 -11.23 -23.79 -21.77
C ALA A 211 -11.00 -24.18 -23.23
N SER A 212 -9.86 -23.78 -23.83
CA SER A 212 -9.49 -24.16 -25.21
C SER A 212 -8.58 -25.39 -25.28
N ALA A 213 -8.00 -25.83 -24.15
CA ALA A 213 -7.26 -27.08 -24.08
C ALA A 213 -8.19 -28.29 -23.89
N ASP A 214 -9.33 -28.12 -23.20
CA ASP A 214 -10.33 -29.18 -23.07
C ASP A 214 -11.19 -29.36 -24.35
N GLU A 215 -11.53 -28.28 -25.08
CA GLU A 215 -12.25 -28.42 -26.37
C GLU A 215 -11.38 -29.04 -27.48
N ALA A 216 -10.07 -28.81 -27.47
CA ALA A 216 -9.15 -29.46 -28.41
C ALA A 216 -8.90 -30.95 -28.07
N ASN A 217 -9.06 -31.35 -26.81
CA ASN A 217 -8.89 -32.74 -26.37
C ASN A 217 -10.21 -33.53 -26.47
N GLU A 218 -11.37 -32.86 -26.45
CA GLU A 218 -12.67 -33.50 -26.65
C GLU A 218 -12.96 -33.79 -28.14
N SER A 219 -12.41 -33.00 -29.08
CA SER A 219 -12.53 -33.31 -30.52
C SER A 219 -11.69 -34.51 -30.97
N ASP A 220 -10.58 -34.82 -30.27
CA ASP A 220 -9.77 -36.02 -30.53
C ASP A 220 -10.29 -37.27 -29.79
N SER A 221 -11.04 -37.06 -28.71
CA SER A 221 -11.64 -38.14 -27.92
C SER A 221 -12.92 -38.71 -28.54
N ALA A 222 -13.65 -37.94 -29.36
CA ALA A 222 -14.87 -38.39 -30.02
C ALA A 222 -14.64 -39.42 -31.16
N THR A 223 -13.41 -39.58 -31.64
CA THR A 223 -13.11 -40.52 -32.76
C THR A 223 -12.59 -41.89 -32.27
N THR A 224 -12.33 -42.08 -30.98
CA THR A 224 -11.66 -43.31 -30.48
C THR A 224 -12.51 -44.17 -29.53
N THR A 225 -13.83 -43.97 -29.49
CA THR A 225 -14.75 -44.69 -28.60
C THR A 225 -15.50 -45.81 -29.31
N HIS A 226 -14.80 -46.72 -29.99
CA HIS A 226 -15.46 -47.93 -30.53
C HIS A 226 -14.70 -49.26 -30.41
N LEU A 227 -13.51 -49.30 -29.80
CA LEU A 227 -12.71 -50.55 -29.73
C LEU A 227 -12.06 -50.86 -28.37
N ARG A 228 -12.73 -50.62 -27.24
CA ARG A 228 -12.25 -51.14 -25.95
C ARG A 228 -13.35 -51.69 -25.04
N GLY A 229 -14.21 -52.51 -25.64
CA GLY A 229 -14.89 -53.58 -24.91
C GLY A 229 -13.97 -54.79 -24.76
N ARG A 230 -14.04 -55.46 -23.59
CA ARG A 230 -13.37 -56.72 -23.18
C ARG A 230 -11.96 -56.63 -22.59
N ARG A 231 -11.91 -56.48 -21.26
CA ARG A 231 -11.34 -57.45 -20.31
C ARG A 231 -11.76 -56.99 -18.91
N ARG A 232 -12.73 -57.65 -18.23
CA ARG A 232 -12.53 -58.81 -17.34
C ARG A 232 -11.22 -58.71 -16.57
N ALA A 233 -11.13 -58.89 -15.26
CA ALA A 233 -12.04 -59.16 -14.18
C ALA A 233 -11.15 -59.12 -12.91
N SER A 234 -11.79 -59.04 -11.74
CA SER A 234 -11.36 -59.67 -10.48
C SER A 234 -9.93 -59.43 -9.98
N ILE A 235 -9.79 -58.81 -8.81
CA ILE A 235 -9.43 -59.52 -7.57
C ILE A 235 -9.63 -58.55 -6.40
N ALA A 236 -10.51 -58.97 -5.49
CA ALA A 236 -10.65 -58.43 -4.16
C ALA A 236 -9.50 -58.92 -3.26
N ALA A 237 -9.03 -58.07 -2.36
CA ALA A 237 -8.49 -58.50 -1.07
C ALA A 237 -8.51 -57.31 -0.08
N PRO A 238 -9.24 -57.41 1.03
CA PRO A 238 -9.06 -56.55 2.20
C PRO A 238 -7.93 -57.12 3.05
N ALA A 239 -7.10 -56.26 3.64
CA ALA A 239 -6.16 -56.67 4.67
C ALA A 239 -6.23 -55.69 5.85
N ASP A 240 -7.00 -56.12 6.85
CA ASP A 240 -6.82 -55.77 8.25
C ASP A 240 -5.35 -55.83 8.67
N ARG A 241 -4.90 -54.86 9.48
CA ARG A 241 -3.99 -55.14 10.60
C ARG A 241 -4.31 -54.26 11.81
N PRO A 242 -4.53 -54.87 12.98
CA PRO A 242 -4.63 -54.20 14.27
C PRO A 242 -3.33 -54.33 15.12
N TYR A 243 -3.24 -53.47 16.16
CA TYR A 243 -2.27 -53.46 17.29
C TYR A 243 -0.80 -53.11 16.94
N SER A 244 0.05 -52.49 17.77
CA SER A 244 0.19 -52.51 19.24
C SER A 244 1.09 -51.34 19.74
N CYS A 245 1.03 -51.07 21.04
CA CYS A 245 1.73 -50.05 21.83
C CYS A 245 3.27 -50.15 21.88
N ALA A 246 3.93 -49.01 22.11
CA ALA A 246 4.95 -48.80 23.14
C ALA A 246 5.03 -47.30 23.47
#